data_AF-A0A935AKB4-F1
#
_entry.id   AF-A0A935AKB4-F1
#
_cell.length_a   1.000
_cell.length_b   1.000
_cell.length_c   1.000
_cell.angle_alpha   90.00
_cell.angle_beta   90.00
_cell.angle_gamma   90.00
#
_symmetry.space_group_name_H-M   'P 1'
#
loop_
_entity.id
_entity.type
_entity.pdbx_description
1 polymer ?
#
loop_
_entity_poly.entity_id
_entity_poly.type
_entity_poly.pdbx_seq_one_letter_code
_entity_poly.pdbx_strand_id
1 'polypeptide(L)' 'MTQSALARQSGVSQAHISAVEAGLCRASAELAERLVRVIGPGLISEAEILYPERFPSHEGRA' A
#
# COMPACT_ATOMS: atom_id res chain seq x y z
N MET A 1 -5.84 10.76 -1.23
CA MET A 1 -4.53 10.99 -0.57
C MET A 1 -3.43 10.90 -1.63
N THR A 2 -2.34 11.68 -1.54
CA THR A 2 -1.23 11.61 -2.51
C THR A 2 -0.12 10.66 -2.03
N GLN A 3 0.69 10.11 -2.94
CA GLN A 3 1.85 9.27 -2.59
C GLN A 3 2.82 9.98 -1.63
N SER A 4 3.07 11.27 -1.84
CA SER A 4 3.97 12.07 -0.99
C SER A 4 3.43 12.22 0.44
N ALA A 5 2.11 12.37 0.59
CA ALA A 5 1.47 12.43 1.91
C ALA A 5 1.46 11.05 2.60
N LEU A 6 1.26 9.97 1.84
CA LEU A 6 1.34 8.61 2.35
C LEU A 6 2.75 8.29 2.86
N ALA A 7 3.76 8.56 2.02
CA ALA A 7 5.18 8.38 2.32
C ALA A 7 5.59 9.13 3.60
N ARG A 8 5.18 10.40 3.74
CA ARG A 8 5.44 11.20 4.94
C ARG A 8 4.85 10.58 6.21
N GLN A 9 3.66 10.00 6.12
CA GLN A 9 2.96 9.41 7.27
C GLN A 9 3.45 7.99 7.61
N SER A 10 3.86 7.19 6.61
CA SER A 10 4.40 5.84 6.80
C SER A 10 5.91 5.82 7.05
N GLY A 11 6.58 6.98 6.95
CA GLY A 11 8.01 7.13 7.24
C GLY A 11 8.92 6.53 6.17
N VAL A 12 8.46 6.48 4.92
CA VAL A 12 9.25 6.03 3.77
C VAL A 12 9.34 7.11 2.70
N SER A 13 10.18 6.91 1.69
CA SER A 13 10.27 7.82 0.54
C SER A 13 9.12 7.62 -0.44
N GLN A 14 8.70 8.68 -1.11
CA GLN A 14 7.67 8.60 -2.17
C GLN A 14 8.08 7.64 -3.29
N ALA A 15 9.37 7.60 -3.63
CA ALA A 15 9.89 6.68 -4.65
C ALA A 15 9.65 5.21 -4.26
N HIS A 16 9.77 4.89 -2.97
CA HIS A 16 9.49 3.54 -2.47
C HIS A 16 8.01 3.19 -2.58
N ILE A 17 7.10 4.11 -2.22
CA ILE A 17 5.66 3.94 -2.42
C ILE A 17 5.34 3.70 -3.90
N SER A 18 5.89 4.52 -4.79
CA SER A 18 5.70 4.38 -6.24
C SER A 18 6.19 3.04 -6.78
N ALA A 19 7.34 2.55 -6.32
CA ALA A 19 7.86 1.25 -6.71
C ALA A 19 6.97 0.08 -6.24
N VAL A 20 6.36 0.20 -5.04
CA VAL A 20 5.41 -0.79 -4.52
C VAL A 20 4.12 -0.80 -5.34
N GLU A 21 3.53 0.37 -5.60
CA GLU A 21 2.29 0.49 -6.40
C GLU A 21 2.48 0.03 -7.85
N ALA A 22 3.66 0.29 -8.44
CA ALA A 22 4.01 -0.19 -9.78
C ALA A 22 4.35 -1.69 -9.84
N GLY A 23 4.34 -2.40 -8.69
CA GLY A 23 4.72 -3.81 -8.61
C GLY A 23 6.21 -4.10 -8.86
N LEU A 24 7.05 -3.05 -8.88
CA LEU A 24 8.50 -3.16 -9.06
C LEU A 24 9.21 -3.61 -7.78
N CYS A 25 8.57 -3.41 -6.62
CA CYS A 25 9.08 -3.82 -5.32
C CYS A 25 7.95 -4.40 -4.46
N ARG A 26 8.22 -5.48 -3.70
CA ARG A 26 7.26 -5.94 -2.69
C ARG A 26 7.43 -5.12 -1.41
N ALA A 27 6.30 -4.70 -0.83
CA ALA A 27 6.30 -4.12 0.51
C ALA A 27 6.79 -5.15 1.54
N SER A 28 7.52 -4.69 2.55
CA SER A 28 7.80 -5.48 3.74
C SER A 28 6.55 -5.57 4.65
N ALA A 29 6.51 -6.56 5.54
CA ALA A 29 5.43 -6.67 6.53
C ALA A 29 5.30 -5.40 7.40
N GLU A 30 6.43 -4.84 7.83
CA GLU A 30 6.47 -3.58 8.58
C GLU A 30 5.87 -2.41 7.76
N LEU A 31 6.20 -2.33 6.46
CA LEU A 31 5.63 -1.29 5.60
C LEU A 31 4.13 -1.50 5.42
N ALA A 32 3.68 -2.74 5.18
CA ALA A 32 2.27 -3.07 5.05
C ALA A 32 1.47 -2.67 6.30
N GLU A 33 1.94 -3.02 7.50
CA GLU A 33 1.32 -2.63 8.77
C GLU A 33 1.19 -1.10 8.89
N ARG A 34 2.26 -0.36 8.57
CA ARG A 34 2.24 1.12 8.60
C ARG A 34 1.26 1.69 7.58
N LEU A 35 1.22 1.14 6.36
CA LEU A 35 0.31 1.59 5.31
C LEU A 35 -1.15 1.35 5.72
N VAL A 36 -1.49 0.19 6.30
CA VAL A 36 -2.83 -0.08 6.82
C VAL A 36 -3.23 0.90 7.91
N ARG A 37 -2.31 1.23 8.83
CA ARG A 37 -2.57 2.23 9.88
C ARG A 37 -2.83 3.63 9.33
N VAL A 38 -2.10 4.04 8.29
CA VAL A 38 -2.23 5.38 7.69
C VAL A 38 -3.47 5.48 6.79
N ILE A 39 -3.74 4.44 6.00
CA ILE A 39 -4.89 4.43 5.07
C ILE A 39 -6.19 4.19 5.85
N GLY A 40 -6.16 3.29 6.82
CA GLY A 40 -7.29 2.92 7.67
C GLY A 40 -7.58 1.42 7.61
N PRO A 41 -7.64 0.73 8.76
CA PRO A 41 -8.01 -0.68 8.81
C PRO A 41 -9.47 -0.83 8.38
N GLY A 42 -9.70 -1.41 7.20
CA GLY A 42 -11.01 -1.56 6.57
C GLY A 42 -11.09 -1.06 5.12
N LEU A 43 -10.12 -0.23 4.70
CA LEU A 43 -9.96 0.15 3.28
C LEU A 43 -8.98 -0.77 2.55
N ILE A 44 -7.95 -1.23 3.26
CA ILE A 44 -6.96 -2.18 2.75
C ILE A 44 -6.38 -2.98 3.92
N SER A 45 -6.10 -4.26 3.68
CA SER A 45 -5.51 -5.18 4.65
C SER A 45 -4.03 -5.40 4.36
N GLU A 46 -3.25 -5.81 5.36
CA GLU A 46 -1.82 -6.13 5.16
C GLU A 46 -1.63 -7.22 4.11
N ALA A 47 -2.54 -8.22 4.10
CA ALA A 47 -2.51 -9.29 3.11
C ALA A 47 -2.69 -8.78 1.67
N GLU A 48 -3.53 -7.76 1.47
CA GLU A 48 -3.75 -7.14 0.15
C GLU A 48 -2.51 -6.39 -0.33
N ILE A 49 -1.76 -5.79 0.59
CA ILE A 49 -0.50 -5.10 0.28
C ILE A 49 0.64 -6.08 0.00
N LEU A 50 0.73 -7.17 0.79
CA LEU A 50 1.82 -8.15 0.68
C LEU A 50 1.65 -9.13 -0.48
N TYR A 51 0.41 -9.45 -0.82
CA TYR A 51 0.05 -10.44 -1.83
C TYR A 51 -1.03 -9.91 -2.78
N PRO A 52 -0.79 -8.79 -3.48
CA PRO A 52 -1.79 -8.16 -4.35
C PRO A 52 -2.33 -9.13 -5.41
N GLU A 53 -1.53 -10.10 -5.86
CA GLU A 53 -1.94 -11.15 -6.81
C GLU A 53 -3.10 -12.04 -6.32
N ARG A 54 -3.33 -12.11 -5.00
CA ARG A 54 -4.42 -12.90 -4.40
C ARG A 54 -5.74 -12.13 -4.31
N PHE A 55 -5.70 -10.83 -4.57
CA PHE A 55 -6.84 -9.93 -4.45
C PHE A 55 -7.03 -9.26 -5.81
N PRO A 56 -7.97 -9.75 -6.64
CA PRO A 56 -8.22 -9.12 -7.93
C PRO A 56 -8.55 -7.65 -7.69
N SER A 57 -7.85 -6.75 -8.40
CA SER A 57 -8.00 -5.30 -8.27
C SER A 57 -9.48 -4.93 -8.19
N HIS A 58 -9.85 -4.11 -7.21
CA HIS A 58 -11.18 -3.51 -7.04
C HIS A 58 -11.51 -2.51 -8.18
N GLU A 59 -11.04 -2.74 -9.41
CA GLU A 59 -11.35 -1.95 -10.61
C GLU A 59 -12.72 -2.31 -11.24
N GLY A 60 -13.67 -2.74 -10.40
CA GLY A 60 -14.97 -3.24 -10.86
C GLY A 60 -16.10 -3.17 -9.82
N ARG A 61 -16.02 -2.29 -8.82
CA ARG A 61 -17.22 -1.88 -8.08
C ARG A 61 -17.78 -0.62 -8.73
N ALA A 62 -18.92 -0.80 -9.39
CA ALA A 62 -19.75 0.18 -10.09
C ALA A 62 -20.08 1.44 -9.29
#